data_AF-A0A8J3UCY3-F1
#
_entry.id   AF-A0A8J3UCY3-F1
#
_cell.length_a   1.000
_cell.length_b   1.000
_cell.length_c   1.000
_cell.angle_alpha   90.00
_cell.angle_beta   90.00
_cell.angle_gamma   90.00
#
_symmetry.space_group_name_H-M   'P 1'
#
loop_
_entity.id
_entity.type
_entity.pdbx_description
1 polymer ?
#
loop_
_entity_poly.entity_id
_entity_poly.type
_entity_poly.pdbx_seq_one_letter_code
_entity_poly.pdbx_strand_id
1 'polypeptide(L)'
;MERVVRDADRIRDRTDVRLAHGCVTCTVREDLVPELVRQAGAAPLLIADLWDSVEPRSVAEALDCEEAHDLLRVTAVLTALDAEHMPVDIARADRLVEVGRQAAQGDQRYLAEVLARQIEYATGLMVHRGDGDEGDVELTRAVLGHLAPLTPVTPVDGPLPEVTGPALRADELAARVDPATAQLPCDAVTDEITTVVWHRLRPLHPDRLFEAVDELVTESVRSRGRFWLATRPQRLLAWDAVAGVVSVEDAGPWLAALPDAAWELVSPARRMAASLDWAPTVGDRVQHLVFTGPELDRERIHALLDSCLLTPEESVAGPDAWAAFDDPFAAVLDLEEIA
;
A
#
# COMPACT_ATOMS: atom_id res chain seq x y z
N MET A 1 -10.59 21.44 -12.81
CA MET A 1 -10.71 21.16 -11.37
C MET A 1 -10.47 22.46 -10.65
N GLU A 2 -11.11 22.72 -9.51
CA GLU A 2 -10.92 23.98 -8.79
C GLU A 2 -9.96 23.76 -7.62
N ARG A 3 -8.90 24.58 -7.54
CA ARG A 3 -8.08 24.70 -6.33
C ARG A 3 -8.58 25.90 -5.52
N VAL A 4 -8.81 25.68 -4.23
CA VAL A 4 -9.25 26.72 -3.30
C VAL A 4 -8.17 26.92 -2.23
N VAL A 5 -7.70 28.15 -2.08
CA VAL A 5 -6.83 28.52 -0.95
C VAL A 5 -7.68 29.27 0.06
N ARG A 6 -7.67 28.82 1.30
CA ARG A 6 -8.45 29.43 2.40
C ARG A 6 -7.65 29.48 3.68
N ASP A 7 -7.96 30.47 4.52
CA ASP A 7 -7.59 30.44 5.94
C ASP A 7 -8.80 30.01 6.79
N ALA A 8 -8.70 30.16 8.11
CA ALA A 8 -9.77 29.75 9.02
C ALA A 8 -11.08 30.52 8.81
N ASP A 9 -11.01 31.77 8.31
CA ASP A 9 -12.14 32.69 8.29
C ASP A 9 -12.68 32.95 6.88
N ARG A 10 -11.86 32.73 5.83
CA ARG A 10 -12.25 33.07 4.46
C ARG A 10 -11.45 32.32 3.39
N ILE A 11 -12.05 32.29 2.19
CA ILE A 11 -11.36 31.92 0.96
C ILE A 11 -10.49 33.10 0.50
N ARG A 12 -9.21 32.82 0.21
CA ARG A 12 -8.22 33.78 -0.28
C ARG A 12 -8.07 33.76 -1.79
N ASP A 13 -8.11 32.57 -2.38
CA ASP A 13 -7.96 32.38 -3.82
C ASP A 13 -8.82 31.21 -4.32
N ARG A 14 -9.25 31.31 -5.59
CA ARG A 14 -9.88 30.24 -6.35
C ARG A 14 -9.29 30.23 -7.74
N THR A 15 -8.70 29.10 -8.12
CA THR A 15 -8.04 28.94 -9.42
C THR A 15 -8.55 27.68 -10.11
N ASP A 16 -8.96 27.83 -11.37
CA ASP A 16 -9.26 26.68 -12.24
C ASP A 16 -7.96 26.01 -12.68
N VAL A 17 -7.69 24.83 -12.12
CA VAL A 17 -6.56 23.98 -12.46
C VAL A 17 -6.98 23.00 -13.54
N ARG A 18 -6.24 22.99 -14.64
CA ARG A 18 -6.35 21.94 -15.67
C ARG A 18 -5.35 20.86 -15.34
N LEU A 19 -5.77 19.60 -15.45
CA LEU A 19 -4.86 18.47 -15.26
C LEU A 19 -3.70 18.59 -16.24
N ALA A 20 -2.49 18.72 -15.71
CA ALA A 20 -1.28 18.72 -16.51
C ALA A 20 -1.14 17.35 -17.18
N HIS A 21 -1.04 17.32 -18.51
CA HIS A 21 -0.92 16.08 -19.30
C HIS A 21 -2.04 15.05 -19.07
N GLY A 22 -3.19 15.45 -18.49
CA GLY A 22 -4.21 14.50 -18.06
C GLY A 22 -3.70 13.54 -16.97
N CYS A 23 -2.77 13.97 -16.11
CA CYS A 23 -2.18 13.16 -15.06
C CYS A 23 -2.24 13.88 -13.71
N VAL A 24 -2.65 13.15 -12.68
CA VAL A 24 -2.79 13.69 -11.32
C VAL A 24 -1.45 13.91 -10.66
N THR A 25 -0.48 13.01 -10.84
CA THR A 25 0.89 13.19 -10.37
C THR A 25 1.55 14.43 -10.99
N CYS A 26 1.33 14.66 -12.29
CA CYS A 26 1.82 15.88 -12.95
C CYS A 26 1.15 17.12 -12.36
N THR A 27 -0.17 17.07 -12.11
CA THR A 27 -0.90 18.19 -11.52
C THR A 27 -0.42 18.49 -10.11
N VAL A 28 -0.14 17.49 -9.28
CA VAL A 28 0.48 17.67 -7.96
C VAL A 28 1.82 18.42 -8.09
N ARG A 29 2.70 17.98 -8.99
CA ARG A 29 4.03 18.58 -9.17
C ARG A 29 3.98 19.99 -9.77
N GLU A 30 3.13 20.20 -10.77
CA GLU A 30 3.10 21.43 -11.57
C GLU A 30 2.18 22.51 -10.97
N ASP A 31 1.24 22.13 -10.10
CA ASP A 31 0.26 23.05 -9.51
C ASP A 31 0.33 23.11 -7.98
N LEU A 32 0.21 21.97 -7.29
CA LEU A 32 0.13 21.94 -5.83
C LEU A 32 1.44 22.35 -5.16
N VAL A 33 2.58 21.76 -5.57
CA VAL A 33 3.89 22.06 -4.96
C VAL A 33 4.26 23.56 -5.10
N PRO A 34 4.16 24.18 -6.29
CA PRO A 34 4.42 25.61 -6.43
C PRO A 34 3.49 26.49 -5.58
N GLU A 35 2.22 26.10 -5.41
CA GLU A 35 1.29 26.84 -4.54
C GLU A 35 1.69 26.74 -3.07
N LEU A 36 2.04 25.55 -2.57
CA LEU A 36 2.51 25.39 -1.20
C LEU A 36 3.78 26.21 -0.93
N VAL A 37 4.73 26.22 -1.87
CA VAL A 37 5.94 27.04 -1.78
C VAL A 37 5.61 28.53 -1.73
N ARG A 38 4.66 29.01 -2.55
CA ARG A 38 4.20 30.42 -2.51
C ARG A 38 3.61 30.79 -1.14
N GLN A 39 2.91 29.86 -0.49
CA GLN A 39 2.26 30.10 0.79
C GLN A 39 3.17 29.85 2.01
N ALA A 40 4.37 29.27 1.83
CA ALA A 40 5.27 28.90 2.92
C ALA A 40 5.61 30.06 3.88
N GLY A 41 5.73 31.29 3.37
CA GLY A 41 5.98 32.48 4.17
C GLY A 41 4.72 33.14 4.76
N ALA A 42 3.52 32.72 4.35
CA ALA A 42 2.26 33.37 4.68
C ALA A 42 1.54 32.71 5.87
N ALA A 43 1.88 31.47 6.23
CA ALA A 43 1.27 30.73 7.32
C ALA A 43 2.26 29.78 8.00
N PRO A 44 2.12 29.54 9.32
CA PRO A 44 2.98 28.59 10.05
C PRO A 44 2.59 27.11 9.79
N LEU A 45 1.41 26.87 9.24
CA LEU A 45 0.88 25.55 8.91
C LEU A 45 0.13 25.63 7.58
N LEU A 46 0.44 24.72 6.67
CA LEU A 46 -0.27 24.52 5.42
C LEU A 46 -0.91 23.14 5.45
N ILE A 47 -2.18 23.05 5.06
CA ILE A 47 -2.91 21.79 4.92
C ILE A 47 -3.21 21.63 3.43
N ALA A 48 -2.66 20.58 2.83
CA ALA A 48 -3.01 20.16 1.48
C ALA A 48 -4.20 19.19 1.57
N ASP A 49 -5.39 19.69 1.26
CA ASP A 49 -6.59 18.87 1.11
C ASP A 49 -6.58 18.25 -0.30
N LEU A 50 -6.52 16.93 -0.36
CA LEU A 50 -6.34 16.18 -1.59
C LEU A 50 -7.68 15.61 -2.06
N TRP A 51 -7.84 15.44 -3.38
CA TRP A 51 -9.01 14.74 -3.89
C TRP A 51 -8.98 13.26 -3.52
N ASP A 52 -10.15 12.65 -3.39
CA ASP A 52 -10.34 11.25 -2.98
C ASP A 52 -9.52 10.23 -3.78
N SER A 53 -9.18 10.55 -5.03
CA SER A 53 -8.43 9.66 -5.94
C SER A 53 -6.92 9.92 -6.00
N VAL A 54 -6.43 10.90 -5.23
CA VAL A 54 -5.01 11.21 -5.10
C VAL A 54 -4.42 10.33 -4.00
N GLU A 55 -3.35 9.60 -4.34
CA GLU A 55 -2.61 8.82 -3.36
C GLU A 55 -1.57 9.71 -2.66
N PRO A 56 -1.52 9.72 -1.32
CA PRO A 56 -0.67 10.63 -0.55
C PRO A 56 0.83 10.42 -0.81
N ARG A 57 1.24 9.21 -1.19
CA ARG A 57 2.61 8.89 -1.59
C ARG A 57 3.12 9.81 -2.71
N SER A 58 2.31 9.98 -3.76
CA SER A 58 2.67 10.83 -4.90
C SER A 58 2.93 12.29 -4.51
N VAL A 59 2.21 12.78 -3.49
CA VAL A 59 2.36 14.15 -2.96
C VAL A 59 3.60 14.26 -2.08
N ALA A 60 3.81 13.30 -1.18
CA ALA A 60 5.00 13.28 -0.34
C ALA A 60 6.29 13.22 -1.16
N GLU A 61 6.33 12.37 -2.19
CA GLU A 61 7.47 12.27 -3.12
C GLU A 61 7.63 13.54 -3.98
N ALA A 62 6.54 14.18 -4.38
CA ALA A 62 6.61 15.46 -5.12
C ALA A 62 7.14 16.61 -4.26
N LEU A 63 6.88 16.58 -2.95
CA LEU A 63 7.40 17.57 -1.99
C LEU A 63 8.87 17.34 -1.63
N ASP A 64 9.43 16.17 -1.92
CA ASP A 64 10.87 15.87 -1.77
C ASP A 64 11.68 16.39 -2.96
N CYS A 65 11.55 17.69 -3.23
CA CYS A 65 12.26 18.41 -4.29
C CYS A 65 13.02 19.62 -3.74
N GLU A 66 14.05 20.08 -4.48
CA GLU A 66 14.90 21.21 -4.07
C GLU A 66 14.10 22.49 -3.80
N GLU A 67 13.05 22.75 -4.57
CA GLU A 67 12.22 23.94 -4.44
C GLU A 67 11.39 23.97 -3.14
N ALA A 68 11.09 22.79 -2.58
CA ALA A 68 10.24 22.65 -1.40
C ALA A 68 11.02 22.32 -0.13
N HIS A 69 12.12 21.55 -0.20
CA HIS A 69 12.74 20.95 1.00
C HIS A 69 13.25 21.97 2.02
N ASP A 70 13.66 23.17 1.58
CA ASP A 70 14.17 24.23 2.46
C ASP A 70 13.06 25.11 3.04
N LEU A 71 11.86 25.07 2.45
CA LEU A 71 10.74 25.96 2.77
C LEU A 71 9.61 25.24 3.49
N LEU A 72 9.43 23.95 3.20
CA LEU A 72 8.33 23.13 3.67
C LEU A 72 8.90 21.89 4.37
N ARG A 73 8.20 21.45 5.40
CA ARG A 73 8.39 20.12 5.98
C ARG A 73 7.05 19.41 6.06
N VAL A 74 7.01 18.17 5.59
CA VAL A 74 5.85 17.30 5.84
C VAL A 74 5.91 16.86 7.29
N THR A 75 4.84 17.02 8.05
CA THR A 75 4.78 16.66 9.47
C THR A 75 3.78 15.55 9.77
N ALA A 76 2.79 15.37 8.89
CA ALA A 76 1.77 14.33 9.01
C ALA A 76 1.16 14.03 7.64
N VAL A 77 0.72 12.79 7.47
CA VAL A 77 -0.20 12.37 6.41
C VAL A 77 -1.43 11.80 7.09
N LEU A 78 -2.56 12.50 6.98
CA LEU A 78 -3.81 12.13 7.64
C LEU A 78 -4.82 11.68 6.60
N THR A 79 -5.45 10.54 6.84
CA THR A 79 -6.56 10.05 6.03
C THR A 79 -7.84 10.18 6.84
N ALA A 80 -8.78 10.99 6.36
CA ALA A 80 -10.10 11.14 6.96
C ALA A 80 -11.06 10.11 6.35
N LEU A 81 -11.80 9.43 7.20
CA LEU A 81 -12.66 8.29 6.84
C LEU A 81 -14.04 8.51 7.42
N ASP A 82 -15.06 8.32 6.59
CA ASP A 82 -16.44 8.27 7.02
C ASP A 82 -16.77 6.87 7.55
N ALA A 83 -17.29 6.78 8.78
CA ALA A 83 -17.49 5.50 9.46
C ALA A 83 -18.59 4.64 8.82
N GLU A 84 -19.60 5.25 8.22
CA GLU A 84 -20.70 4.56 7.54
C GLU A 84 -20.20 3.95 6.22
N HIS A 85 -19.42 4.70 5.46
CA HIS A 85 -19.03 4.32 4.11
C HIS A 85 -17.78 3.45 4.05
N MET A 86 -16.81 3.65 4.96
CA MET A 86 -15.48 3.02 4.85
C MET A 86 -15.54 1.48 4.79
N PRO A 87 -16.26 0.75 5.68
CA PRO A 87 -16.28 -0.71 5.63
C PRO A 87 -16.88 -1.26 4.33
N VAL A 88 -17.80 -0.51 3.72
CA VAL A 88 -18.44 -0.88 2.47
C VAL A 88 -17.52 -0.57 1.28
N ASP A 89 -16.93 0.62 1.25
CA ASP A 89 -16.10 1.09 0.13
C ASP A 89 -14.80 0.28 -0.01
N ILE A 90 -14.22 -0.22 1.08
CA ILE A 90 -13.02 -1.07 1.02
C ILE A 90 -13.30 -2.48 0.48
N ALA A 91 -14.56 -2.91 0.45
CA ALA A 91 -14.98 -4.21 -0.07
C ALA A 91 -15.61 -4.13 -1.48
N ARG A 92 -15.75 -2.91 -2.05
CA ARG A 92 -16.36 -2.70 -3.37
C ARG A 92 -15.34 -2.81 -4.49
N ALA A 93 -15.72 -3.53 -5.54
CA ALA A 93 -14.97 -3.67 -6.79
C ALA A 93 -15.37 -2.61 -7.84
N ASP A 94 -15.80 -1.42 -7.41
CA ASP A 94 -16.19 -0.34 -8.32
C ASP A 94 -14.95 0.44 -8.78
N ARG A 95 -14.89 0.80 -10.07
CA ARG A 95 -13.82 1.66 -10.60
C ARG A 95 -14.09 3.12 -10.25
N LEU A 96 -13.02 3.90 -10.11
CA LEU A 96 -13.13 5.34 -9.85
C LEU A 96 -13.98 6.07 -10.90
N VAL A 97 -13.94 5.64 -12.16
CA VAL A 97 -14.76 6.20 -13.25
C VAL A 97 -16.26 5.93 -13.04
N GLU A 98 -16.63 4.77 -12.49
CA GLU A 98 -18.02 4.36 -12.28
C GLU A 98 -18.68 5.14 -11.14
N VAL A 99 -17.90 5.48 -10.12
CA VAL A 99 -18.35 6.30 -8.97
C VAL A 99 -18.10 7.80 -9.17
N GLY A 100 -17.62 8.22 -10.35
CA GLY A 100 -17.39 9.63 -10.67
C GLY A 100 -16.23 10.29 -9.89
N ARG A 101 -15.31 9.49 -9.36
CA ARG A 101 -14.13 9.94 -8.58
C ARG A 101 -12.80 9.82 -9.34
N GLN A 102 -12.83 9.47 -10.62
CA GLN A 102 -11.61 9.36 -11.46
C GLN A 102 -10.76 10.63 -11.41
N ALA A 103 -9.47 10.42 -11.22
CA ALA A 103 -8.51 11.50 -11.04
C ALA A 103 -8.15 12.14 -12.39
N ALA A 104 -8.16 11.34 -13.47
CA ALA A 104 -7.92 11.80 -14.83
C ALA A 104 -8.57 10.89 -15.88
N GLN A 105 -8.51 11.31 -17.15
CA GLN A 105 -9.00 10.48 -18.25
C GLN A 105 -8.17 9.20 -18.37
N GLY A 106 -8.83 8.05 -18.31
CA GLY A 106 -8.18 6.75 -18.38
C GLY A 106 -7.78 6.17 -17.03
N ASP A 107 -8.11 6.81 -15.91
CA ASP A 107 -7.91 6.25 -14.57
C ASP A 107 -8.73 4.95 -14.40
N GLN A 108 -8.04 3.80 -14.41
CA GLN A 108 -8.64 2.46 -14.32
C GLN A 108 -8.60 1.88 -12.92
N ARG A 109 -8.09 2.63 -11.93
CA ARG A 109 -7.95 2.14 -10.56
C ARG A 109 -9.32 1.92 -9.91
N TYR A 110 -9.34 1.01 -8.95
CA TYR A 110 -10.54 0.72 -8.15
C TYR A 110 -10.62 1.66 -6.95
N LEU A 111 -11.85 1.92 -6.47
CA LEU A 111 -12.06 2.74 -5.28
C LEU A 111 -11.36 2.11 -4.06
N ALA A 112 -11.57 0.82 -3.84
CA ALA A 112 -10.97 0.09 -2.72
C ALA A 112 -9.43 0.06 -2.78
N GLU A 113 -8.84 0.03 -3.98
CA GLU A 113 -7.40 0.11 -4.20
C GLU A 113 -6.82 1.44 -3.70
N VAL A 114 -7.41 2.55 -4.11
CA VAL A 114 -6.95 3.87 -3.66
C VAL A 114 -7.18 4.06 -2.16
N LEU A 115 -8.33 3.62 -1.65
CA LEU A 115 -8.65 3.69 -0.23
C LEU A 115 -7.66 2.88 0.63
N ALA A 116 -7.33 1.65 0.22
CA ALA A 116 -6.34 0.81 0.91
C ALA A 116 -4.98 1.51 0.97
N ARG A 117 -4.50 2.08 -0.15
CA ARG A 117 -3.23 2.81 -0.20
C ARG A 117 -3.23 4.07 0.65
N GLN A 118 -4.35 4.80 0.70
CA GLN A 118 -4.51 5.96 1.59
C GLN A 118 -4.47 5.56 3.07
N ILE A 119 -5.06 4.43 3.44
CA ILE A 119 -5.06 3.92 4.81
C ILE A 119 -3.65 3.44 5.22
N GLU A 120 -3.00 2.66 4.36
CA GLU A 120 -1.71 2.02 4.64
C GLU A 120 -0.55 3.02 4.67
N TYR A 121 -0.63 4.09 3.87
CA TYR A 121 0.41 5.14 3.83
C TYR A 121 0.30 6.14 4.98
N ALA A 122 -0.88 6.32 5.57
CA ALA A 122 -1.14 7.36 6.55
C ALA A 122 -0.28 7.24 7.83
N THR A 123 -0.01 8.38 8.45
CA THR A 123 0.59 8.49 9.78
C THR A 123 -0.48 8.67 10.87
N GLY A 124 -1.73 8.93 10.48
CA GLY A 124 -2.89 8.96 11.36
C GLY A 124 -4.20 8.83 10.58
N LEU A 125 -5.17 8.13 11.16
CA LEU A 125 -6.48 7.85 10.56
C LEU A 125 -7.57 8.55 11.36
N MET A 126 -8.29 9.47 10.72
CA MET A 126 -9.33 10.28 11.36
C MET A 126 -10.71 9.71 11.03
N VAL A 127 -11.40 9.15 12.02
CA VAL A 127 -12.72 8.55 11.81
C VAL A 127 -13.80 9.58 12.13
N HIS A 128 -14.50 10.04 11.10
CA HIS A 128 -15.68 10.87 11.19
C HIS A 128 -16.91 9.98 11.27
N ARG A 129 -17.78 10.20 12.28
CA ARG A 129 -19.01 9.42 12.42
C ARG A 129 -19.97 9.60 11.24
N GLY A 130 -20.02 10.80 10.65
CA GLY A 130 -21.01 11.12 9.63
C GLY A 130 -22.44 10.96 10.16
N ASP A 131 -23.30 10.35 9.34
CA ASP A 131 -24.66 9.93 9.70
C ASP A 131 -24.70 8.51 10.33
N GLY A 132 -23.56 7.83 10.40
CA GLY A 132 -23.41 6.47 10.93
C GLY A 132 -23.62 6.37 12.45
N ASP A 133 -23.89 5.15 12.91
CA ASP A 133 -24.12 4.85 14.32
C ASP A 133 -22.83 4.46 15.07
N GLU A 134 -22.97 4.03 16.33
CA GLU A 134 -21.82 3.59 17.14
C GLU A 134 -21.21 2.27 16.64
N GLY A 135 -22.03 1.39 16.03
CA GLY A 135 -21.59 0.16 15.41
C GLY A 135 -20.77 0.40 14.15
N ASP A 136 -21.15 1.37 13.31
CA ASP A 136 -20.37 1.76 12.13
C ASP A 136 -18.97 2.23 12.51
N VAL A 137 -18.87 3.02 13.59
CA VAL A 137 -17.58 3.49 14.13
C VAL A 137 -16.76 2.33 14.70
N GLU A 138 -17.38 1.40 15.42
CA GLU A 138 -16.71 0.24 15.99
C GLU A 138 -16.18 -0.71 14.90
N LEU A 139 -17.02 -1.04 13.90
CA LEU A 139 -16.63 -1.83 12.74
C LEU A 139 -15.51 -1.16 11.96
N THR A 140 -15.62 0.15 11.71
CA THR A 140 -14.57 0.93 11.06
C THR A 140 -13.26 0.81 11.81
N ARG A 141 -13.27 0.97 13.14
CA ARG A 141 -12.06 0.82 13.96
C ARG A 141 -11.50 -0.59 13.93
N ALA A 142 -12.35 -1.61 13.96
CA ALA A 142 -11.92 -3.01 13.86
C ALA A 142 -11.19 -3.25 12.52
N VAL A 143 -11.80 -2.85 11.41
CA VAL A 143 -11.19 -2.96 10.07
C VAL A 143 -9.86 -2.21 10.02
N LEU A 144 -9.78 -0.95 10.46
CA LEU A 144 -8.53 -0.18 10.43
C LEU A 144 -7.45 -0.77 11.33
N GLY A 145 -7.83 -1.33 12.50
CA GLY A 145 -6.91 -2.04 13.38
C GLY A 145 -6.29 -3.27 12.72
N HIS A 146 -6.99 -3.90 11.78
CA HIS A 146 -6.46 -5.03 11.00
C HIS A 146 -5.65 -4.59 9.77
N LEU A 147 -6.07 -3.54 9.06
CA LEU A 147 -5.38 -3.08 7.84
C LEU A 147 -4.10 -2.31 8.14
N ALA A 148 -4.14 -1.42 9.15
CA ALA A 148 -3.07 -0.52 9.53
C ALA A 148 -2.87 -0.50 11.06
N PRO A 149 -2.52 -1.64 11.70
CA PRO A 149 -2.40 -1.78 13.16
C PRO A 149 -1.41 -0.82 13.83
N LEU A 150 -0.47 -0.26 13.04
CA LEU A 150 0.58 0.63 13.50
C LEU A 150 0.26 2.11 13.28
N THR A 151 -0.91 2.42 12.71
CA THR A 151 -1.35 3.78 12.44
C THR A 151 -2.38 4.20 13.49
N PRO A 152 -2.13 5.27 14.26
CA PRO A 152 -3.09 5.75 15.24
C PRO A 152 -4.43 6.11 14.62
N VAL A 153 -5.52 5.62 15.22
CA VAL A 153 -6.89 5.94 14.83
C VAL A 153 -7.50 6.92 15.83
N THR A 154 -7.96 8.08 15.37
CA THR A 154 -8.52 9.14 16.19
C THR A 154 -9.94 9.44 15.73
N PRO A 155 -10.96 9.43 16.61
CA PRO A 155 -12.29 9.93 16.25
C PRO A 155 -12.23 11.44 16.03
N VAL A 156 -12.96 11.98 15.06
CA VAL A 156 -12.93 13.43 14.75
C VAL A 156 -13.40 14.30 15.92
N ASP A 157 -14.29 13.78 16.79
CA ASP A 157 -14.72 14.48 18.01
C ASP A 157 -13.69 14.39 19.16
N GLY A 158 -12.61 13.66 18.96
CA GLY A 158 -11.48 13.57 19.88
C GLY A 158 -10.50 14.73 19.73
N PRO A 159 -9.44 14.76 20.57
CA PRO A 159 -8.36 15.71 20.37
C PRO A 159 -7.68 15.43 19.03
N LEU A 160 -7.60 16.45 18.17
CA LEU A 160 -6.86 16.36 16.91
C LEU A 160 -5.39 15.99 17.18
N PRO A 161 -4.76 15.19 16.30
CA PRO A 161 -3.35 14.85 16.45
C PRO A 161 -2.47 16.10 16.37
N GLU A 162 -1.30 16.04 17.00
CA GLU A 162 -0.31 17.12 16.88
C GLU A 162 0.29 17.11 15.46
N VAL A 163 -0.06 18.13 14.66
CA VAL A 163 0.37 18.27 13.26
C VAL A 163 1.62 19.14 13.07
N THR A 164 2.22 19.62 14.16
CA THR A 164 3.40 20.50 14.15
C THR A 164 4.70 19.81 14.56
N GLY A 165 4.69 18.47 14.54
CA GLY A 165 5.80 17.61 14.96
C GLY A 165 7.06 17.69 14.08
N PRO A 166 8.00 16.74 14.27
CA PRO A 166 9.22 16.66 13.46
C PRO A 166 8.90 16.44 11.98
N ALA A 167 9.86 16.80 11.12
CA ALA A 167 9.76 16.53 9.70
C ALA A 167 9.74 15.01 9.44
N LEU A 168 8.79 14.56 8.65
CA LEU A 168 8.71 13.22 8.09
C LEU A 168 9.38 13.25 6.72
N ARG A 169 10.28 12.30 6.49
CA ARG A 169 10.96 12.17 5.20
C ARG A 169 10.13 11.32 4.24
N ALA A 170 10.18 11.63 2.96
CA ALA A 170 9.43 10.89 1.94
C ALA A 170 9.87 9.41 1.84
N ASP A 171 11.17 9.14 2.00
CA ASP A 171 11.71 7.77 2.02
C ASP A 171 11.22 6.95 3.22
N GLU A 172 11.12 7.56 4.41
CA GLU A 172 10.55 6.92 5.60
C GLU A 172 9.06 6.62 5.44
N LEU A 173 8.30 7.52 4.81
CA LEU A 173 6.90 7.31 4.51
C LEU A 173 6.71 6.21 3.45
N ALA A 174 7.52 6.22 2.38
CA ALA A 174 7.50 5.18 1.35
C ALA A 174 7.78 3.79 1.93
N ALA A 175 8.69 3.69 2.91
CA ALA A 175 9.00 2.43 3.59
C ALA A 175 7.81 1.78 4.33
N ARG A 176 6.73 2.52 4.61
CA ARG A 176 5.51 1.97 5.22
C ARG A 176 4.74 1.04 4.28
N VAL A 177 4.83 1.30 2.97
CA VAL A 177 4.06 0.60 1.92
C VAL A 177 4.95 -0.15 0.93
N ASP A 178 6.26 0.08 0.95
CA ASP A 178 7.22 -0.68 0.15
C ASP A 178 7.16 -2.18 0.54
N PRO A 179 6.85 -3.11 -0.39
CA PRO A 179 6.75 -4.55 -0.09
C PRO A 179 7.96 -5.12 0.66
N ALA A 180 9.13 -4.55 0.39
CA ALA A 180 10.41 -4.97 0.88
C ALA A 180 10.66 -4.52 2.35
N THR A 181 9.93 -3.51 2.85
CA THR A 181 10.11 -2.96 4.20
C THR A 181 8.83 -2.86 5.02
N ALA A 182 7.67 -2.93 4.38
CA ALA A 182 6.38 -2.78 5.00
C ALA A 182 6.22 -3.77 6.17
N GLN A 183 5.73 -3.24 7.29
CA GLN A 183 5.34 -4.05 8.43
C GLN A 183 3.92 -4.52 8.18
N LEU A 184 3.78 -5.82 7.93
CA LEU A 184 2.49 -6.45 7.70
C LEU A 184 1.80 -6.74 9.04
N PRO A 185 0.45 -6.73 9.08
CA PRO A 185 -0.31 -7.07 10.28
C PRO A 185 0.00 -8.48 10.78
N CYS A 186 -0.10 -8.68 12.09
CA CYS A 186 -0.02 -10.02 12.69
C CYS A 186 -1.39 -10.74 12.64
N ASP A 187 -1.38 -12.02 12.95
CA ASP A 187 -2.61 -12.78 13.21
C ASP A 187 -3.46 -12.07 14.27
N ALA A 188 -4.71 -11.79 13.92
CA ALA A 188 -5.65 -11.09 14.79
C ALA A 188 -7.09 -11.53 14.48
N VAL A 189 -7.96 -11.49 15.49
CA VAL A 189 -9.38 -11.84 15.37
C VAL A 189 -10.18 -10.91 16.27
N THR A 190 -11.18 -10.23 15.71
CA THR A 190 -12.32 -9.64 16.42
C THR A 190 -13.60 -10.42 16.10
N ASP A 191 -14.74 -9.98 16.63
CA ASP A 191 -16.03 -10.59 16.31
C ASP A 191 -16.41 -10.42 14.83
N GLU A 192 -15.91 -9.35 14.18
CA GLU A 192 -16.24 -8.97 12.81
C GLU A 192 -15.14 -9.28 11.80
N ILE A 193 -13.87 -9.12 12.18
CA ILE A 193 -12.73 -9.15 11.24
C ILE A 193 -11.67 -10.16 11.70
N THR A 194 -11.16 -10.92 10.75
CA THR A 194 -10.01 -11.82 10.94
C THR A 194 -8.85 -11.37 10.06
N THR A 195 -7.65 -11.45 10.60
CA THR A 195 -6.39 -11.39 9.84
C THR A 195 -5.67 -12.73 9.96
N VAL A 196 -5.34 -13.32 8.82
CA VAL A 196 -4.58 -14.56 8.68
C VAL A 196 -3.22 -14.25 8.08
N VAL A 197 -2.15 -14.66 8.77
CA VAL A 197 -0.77 -14.55 8.29
C VAL A 197 -0.27 -15.90 7.81
N TRP A 198 0.06 -15.98 6.53
CA TRP A 198 0.73 -17.15 5.95
C TRP A 198 2.21 -16.85 5.76
N HIS A 199 3.04 -17.62 6.46
CA HIS A 199 4.50 -17.47 6.45
C HIS A 199 5.20 -18.80 6.14
N ARG A 200 6.02 -18.85 5.09
CA ARG A 200 6.81 -20.03 4.68
C ARG A 200 8.15 -19.62 4.10
N LEU A 201 9.11 -20.55 4.08
CA LEU A 201 10.42 -20.33 3.44
C LEU A 201 10.54 -21.02 2.07
N ARG A 202 9.67 -21.99 1.79
CA ARG A 202 9.78 -22.78 0.55
C ARG A 202 9.26 -21.96 -0.64
N PRO A 203 9.89 -22.04 -1.83
CA PRO A 203 9.37 -21.39 -3.03
C PRO A 203 7.98 -21.90 -3.41
N LEU A 204 7.20 -21.01 -4.02
CA LEU A 204 5.93 -21.33 -4.67
C LEU A 204 6.19 -21.84 -6.10
N HIS A 205 5.42 -22.85 -6.51
CA HIS A 205 5.33 -23.26 -7.91
C HIS A 205 4.48 -22.22 -8.65
N PRO A 206 4.99 -21.60 -9.73
CA PRO A 206 4.28 -20.53 -10.44
C PRO A 206 2.91 -20.96 -10.96
N ASP A 207 2.83 -22.07 -11.69
CA ASP A 207 1.56 -22.58 -12.23
C ASP A 207 0.50 -22.84 -11.14
N ARG A 208 0.86 -23.57 -10.06
CA ARG A 208 -0.06 -23.86 -8.95
C ARG A 208 -0.56 -22.58 -8.27
N LEU A 209 0.32 -21.62 -8.04
CA LEU A 209 -0.08 -20.34 -7.46
C LEU A 209 -1.05 -19.61 -8.40
N PHE A 210 -0.75 -19.58 -9.70
CA PHE A 210 -1.58 -18.93 -10.70
C PHE A 210 -3.01 -19.51 -10.72
N GLU A 211 -3.15 -20.84 -10.67
CA GLU A 211 -4.44 -21.52 -10.56
C GLU A 211 -5.20 -21.16 -9.28
N ALA A 212 -4.50 -20.84 -8.19
CA ALA A 212 -5.10 -20.50 -6.90
C ALA A 212 -5.46 -19.01 -6.72
N VAL A 213 -5.02 -18.12 -7.63
CA VAL A 213 -5.18 -16.66 -7.47
C VAL A 213 -6.63 -16.25 -7.29
N ASP A 214 -7.53 -16.71 -8.16
CA ASP A 214 -8.94 -16.31 -8.13
C ASP A 214 -9.61 -16.69 -6.79
N GLU A 215 -9.28 -17.85 -6.25
CA GLU A 215 -9.80 -18.31 -4.96
C GLU A 215 -9.23 -17.46 -3.81
N LEU A 216 -7.92 -17.24 -3.77
CA LEU A 216 -7.26 -16.45 -2.72
C LEU A 216 -7.76 -15.00 -2.67
N VAL A 217 -8.01 -14.40 -3.83
CA VAL A 217 -8.40 -13.00 -3.96
C VAL A 217 -9.88 -12.79 -3.63
N THR A 218 -10.72 -13.80 -3.82
CA THR A 218 -12.15 -13.74 -3.49
C THR A 218 -12.45 -14.05 -2.02
N GLU A 219 -11.53 -14.71 -1.31
CA GLU A 219 -11.70 -15.05 0.11
C GLU A 219 -11.51 -13.86 1.06
N SER A 220 -10.80 -12.81 0.65
CA SER A 220 -10.43 -11.68 1.53
C SER A 220 -10.90 -10.32 1.00
N VAL A 221 -11.14 -9.36 1.90
CA VAL A 221 -11.35 -7.95 1.55
C VAL A 221 -10.05 -7.30 1.11
N ARG A 222 -8.96 -7.61 1.83
CA ARG A 222 -7.61 -7.12 1.55
C ARG A 222 -6.63 -8.27 1.76
N SER A 223 -5.74 -8.51 0.81
CA SER A 223 -4.54 -9.28 1.07
C SER A 223 -3.31 -8.65 0.47
N ARG A 224 -2.19 -8.68 1.20
CA ARG A 224 -0.92 -8.08 0.76
C ARG A 224 0.27 -8.83 1.30
N GLY A 225 1.41 -8.67 0.63
CA GLY A 225 2.66 -9.12 1.17
C GLY A 225 3.75 -9.31 0.13
N ARG A 226 4.73 -10.13 0.49
CA ARG A 226 5.90 -10.41 -0.33
C ARG A 226 6.12 -11.91 -0.43
N PHE A 227 6.47 -12.35 -1.63
CA PHE A 227 6.63 -13.76 -1.94
C PHE A 227 7.68 -13.95 -3.03
N TRP A 228 8.01 -15.21 -3.31
CA TRP A 228 8.91 -15.56 -4.39
C TRP A 228 8.51 -16.86 -5.08
N LEU A 229 8.70 -16.87 -6.40
CA LEU A 229 8.45 -18.02 -7.27
C LEU A 229 9.74 -18.82 -7.48
N ALA A 230 9.59 -20.13 -7.65
CA ALA A 230 10.71 -21.04 -7.94
C ALA A 230 11.50 -20.62 -9.20
N THR A 231 10.81 -20.11 -10.22
CA THR A 231 11.36 -19.60 -11.49
C THR A 231 12.06 -18.25 -11.36
N ARG A 232 11.76 -17.47 -10.30
CA ARG A 232 12.33 -16.14 -10.06
C ARG A 232 12.98 -16.03 -8.68
N PRO A 233 13.96 -16.88 -8.33
CA PRO A 233 14.50 -16.96 -6.97
C PRO A 233 15.27 -15.71 -6.54
N GLN A 234 15.65 -14.83 -7.47
CA GLN A 234 16.38 -13.60 -7.16
C GLN A 234 15.47 -12.39 -6.94
N ARG A 235 14.18 -12.48 -7.30
CA ARG A 235 13.25 -11.35 -7.30
C ARG A 235 12.25 -11.45 -6.15
N LEU A 236 12.06 -10.34 -5.44
CA LEU A 236 11.00 -10.16 -4.46
C LEU A 236 9.75 -9.77 -5.23
N LEU A 237 8.71 -10.59 -5.14
CA LEU A 237 7.44 -10.30 -5.76
C LEU A 237 6.48 -9.75 -4.71
N ALA A 238 5.75 -8.71 -5.07
CA ALA A 238 4.74 -8.09 -4.24
C ALA A 238 3.36 -8.65 -4.61
N TRP A 239 2.57 -8.96 -3.60
CA TRP A 239 1.16 -9.30 -3.72
C TRP A 239 0.35 -8.13 -3.18
N ASP A 240 -0.56 -7.59 -3.97
CA ASP A 240 -1.46 -6.51 -3.59
C ASP A 240 -2.86 -6.82 -4.12
N ALA A 241 -3.76 -7.31 -3.26
CA ALA A 241 -5.13 -7.62 -3.61
C ALA A 241 -6.15 -6.93 -2.71
N VAL A 242 -7.23 -6.46 -3.31
CA VAL A 242 -8.32 -5.76 -2.63
C VAL A 242 -9.61 -5.92 -3.42
N ALA A 243 -10.71 -6.21 -2.72
CA ALA A 243 -12.05 -6.33 -3.30
C ALA A 243 -12.11 -7.19 -4.59
N GLY A 244 -11.46 -8.36 -4.60
CA GLY A 244 -11.49 -9.26 -5.76
C GLY A 244 -10.50 -8.92 -6.89
N VAL A 245 -9.72 -7.84 -6.76
CA VAL A 245 -8.70 -7.42 -7.74
C VAL A 245 -7.32 -7.70 -7.16
N VAL A 246 -6.38 -8.16 -7.99
CA VAL A 246 -4.99 -8.43 -7.59
C VAL A 246 -3.99 -7.81 -8.55
N SER A 247 -2.92 -7.26 -7.98
CA SER A 247 -1.68 -6.91 -8.65
C SER A 247 -0.55 -7.80 -8.12
N VAL A 248 0.28 -8.26 -9.04
CA VAL A 248 1.53 -8.96 -8.74
C VAL A 248 2.65 -8.21 -9.44
N GLU A 249 3.60 -7.71 -8.66
CA GLU A 249 4.65 -6.80 -9.14
C GLU A 249 6.03 -7.32 -8.78
N ASP A 250 7.01 -7.04 -9.62
CA ASP A 250 8.42 -7.26 -9.29
C ASP A 250 8.93 -6.06 -8.49
N ALA A 251 9.15 -6.26 -7.19
CA ALA A 251 9.61 -5.23 -6.27
C ALA A 251 11.14 -5.25 -6.09
N GLY A 252 11.87 -5.76 -7.09
CA GLY A 252 13.32 -5.73 -7.14
C GLY A 252 13.98 -6.98 -6.58
N PRO A 253 15.32 -7.00 -6.51
CA PRO A 253 16.05 -8.16 -5.99
C PRO A 253 15.88 -8.32 -4.47
N TRP A 254 15.90 -9.56 -4.01
CA TRP A 254 16.13 -9.87 -2.59
C TRP A 254 17.50 -9.35 -2.14
N LEU A 255 17.66 -8.97 -0.86
CA LEU A 255 18.97 -8.52 -0.35
C LEU A 255 20.02 -9.62 -0.51
N ALA A 256 19.64 -10.87 -0.29
CA ALA A 256 20.49 -12.05 -0.48
C ALA A 256 20.76 -12.41 -1.95
N ALA A 257 20.20 -11.67 -2.92
CA ALA A 257 20.58 -11.75 -4.34
C ALA A 257 21.59 -10.67 -4.73
N LEU A 258 21.81 -9.66 -3.88
CA LEU A 258 22.74 -8.58 -4.14
C LEU A 258 24.17 -8.95 -3.72
N PRO A 259 25.20 -8.52 -4.47
CA PRO A 259 26.59 -8.60 -4.02
C PRO A 259 26.79 -7.82 -2.71
N ASP A 260 27.66 -8.32 -1.82
CA ASP A 260 27.95 -7.68 -0.52
C ASP A 260 28.27 -6.18 -0.63
N ALA A 261 29.00 -5.78 -1.67
CA ALA A 261 29.36 -4.37 -1.91
C ALA A 261 28.15 -3.46 -2.15
N ALA A 262 27.01 -4.01 -2.59
CA ALA A 262 25.79 -3.24 -2.80
C ALA A 262 24.97 -3.07 -1.52
N TRP A 263 25.26 -3.81 -0.45
CA TRP A 263 24.47 -3.74 0.79
C TRP A 263 24.56 -2.37 1.47
N GLU A 264 25.70 -1.69 1.38
CA GLU A 264 25.87 -0.34 1.95
C GLU A 264 25.02 0.72 1.23
N LEU A 265 24.62 0.45 -0.03
CA LEU A 265 23.75 1.30 -0.82
C LEU A 265 22.26 1.06 -0.51
N VAL A 266 21.94 -0.05 0.18
CA VAL A 266 20.58 -0.39 0.58
C VAL A 266 20.20 0.34 1.87
N SER A 267 18.98 0.91 1.88
CA SER A 267 18.49 1.67 3.02
C SER A 267 18.58 0.89 4.34
N PRO A 268 18.87 1.56 5.47
CA PRO A 268 18.90 0.89 6.77
C PRO A 268 17.60 0.16 7.10
N ALA A 269 16.44 0.73 6.73
CA ALA A 269 15.14 0.12 6.91
C ALA A 269 15.01 -1.22 6.17
N ARG A 270 15.46 -1.28 4.90
CA ARG A 270 15.44 -2.51 4.10
C ARG A 270 16.40 -3.58 4.62
N ARG A 271 17.60 -3.20 5.05
CA ARG A 271 18.53 -4.13 5.69
C ARG A 271 17.98 -4.68 7.01
N MET A 272 17.33 -3.84 7.81
CA MET A 272 16.67 -4.27 9.04
C MET A 272 15.54 -5.25 8.75
N ALA A 273 14.63 -4.92 7.82
CA ALA A 273 13.52 -5.79 7.45
C ALA A 273 14.02 -7.17 6.95
N ALA A 274 15.01 -7.18 6.07
CA ALA A 274 15.62 -8.41 5.56
C ALA A 274 16.27 -9.26 6.67
N SER A 275 16.82 -8.63 7.71
CA SER A 275 17.45 -9.34 8.84
C SER A 275 16.45 -10.09 9.73
N LEU A 276 15.18 -9.66 9.77
CA LEU A 276 14.13 -10.29 10.56
C LEU A 276 13.73 -11.66 9.98
N ASP A 277 13.73 -11.77 8.65
CA ASP A 277 13.31 -12.96 7.91
C ASP A 277 14.50 -13.83 7.44
N TRP A 278 15.73 -13.51 7.89
CA TRP A 278 16.94 -14.11 7.36
C TRP A 278 17.10 -15.59 7.73
N ALA A 279 17.11 -16.47 6.73
CA ALA A 279 17.40 -17.89 6.87
C ALA A 279 18.79 -18.23 6.28
N PRO A 280 19.58 -19.14 6.89
CA PRO A 280 20.92 -19.47 6.41
C PRO A 280 21.01 -19.97 4.97
N THR A 281 19.96 -20.62 4.46
CA THR A 281 19.95 -21.27 3.14
C THR A 281 19.37 -20.39 2.03
N VAL A 282 18.45 -19.49 2.37
CA VAL A 282 17.70 -18.68 1.38
C VAL A 282 17.83 -17.17 1.62
N GLY A 283 18.59 -16.73 2.62
CA GLY A 283 18.75 -15.33 2.97
C GLY A 283 17.43 -14.71 3.43
N ASP A 284 17.10 -13.51 2.96
CA ASP A 284 15.86 -12.81 3.28
C ASP A 284 14.63 -13.29 2.46
N ARG A 285 14.77 -14.33 1.64
CA ARG A 285 13.67 -14.87 0.83
C ARG A 285 12.63 -15.52 1.71
N VAL A 286 11.41 -15.03 1.60
CA VAL A 286 10.29 -15.46 2.43
C VAL A 286 9.00 -15.40 1.63
N GLN A 287 8.09 -16.32 1.96
CA GLN A 287 6.68 -16.17 1.65
C GLN A 287 6.02 -15.55 2.86
N HIS A 288 5.51 -14.34 2.73
CA HIS A 288 4.81 -13.63 3.79
C HIS A 288 3.62 -12.91 3.18
N LEU A 289 2.46 -13.55 3.27
CA LEU A 289 1.19 -13.04 2.77
C LEU A 289 0.22 -12.89 3.93
N VAL A 290 -0.52 -11.79 3.94
CA VAL A 290 -1.52 -11.49 4.96
C VAL A 290 -2.87 -11.29 4.28
N PHE A 291 -3.91 -11.91 4.84
CA PHE A 291 -5.28 -11.84 4.37
C PHE A 291 -6.15 -11.26 5.49
N THR A 292 -6.96 -10.26 5.17
CA THR A 292 -7.85 -9.56 6.11
C THR A 292 -9.26 -9.51 5.53
N GLY A 293 -10.24 -9.90 6.34
CA GLY A 293 -11.64 -9.90 5.95
C GLY A 293 -12.55 -10.50 7.02
N PRO A 294 -13.86 -10.41 6.82
CA PRO A 294 -14.82 -11.13 7.65
C PRO A 294 -14.76 -12.64 7.34
N GLU A 295 -15.04 -13.47 8.35
CA GLU A 295 -15.27 -14.92 8.20
C GLU A 295 -14.15 -15.70 7.45
N LEU A 296 -12.89 -15.25 7.53
CA LEU A 296 -11.77 -15.93 6.86
C LEU A 296 -11.57 -17.36 7.37
N ASP A 297 -11.56 -18.33 6.46
CA ASP A 297 -11.19 -19.71 6.75
C ASP A 297 -9.66 -19.85 6.73
N ARG A 298 -9.04 -19.68 7.91
CA ARG A 298 -7.60 -19.84 8.11
C ARG A 298 -7.08 -21.17 7.58
N GLU A 299 -7.77 -22.27 7.87
CA GLU A 299 -7.27 -23.60 7.50
C GLU A 299 -7.29 -23.77 5.99
N ARG A 300 -8.32 -23.28 5.31
CA ARG A 300 -8.43 -23.30 3.85
C ARG A 300 -7.35 -22.44 3.18
N ILE A 301 -7.16 -21.19 3.61
CA ILE A 301 -6.11 -20.30 3.08
C ILE A 301 -4.73 -20.96 3.20
N HIS A 302 -4.43 -21.50 4.38
CA HIS A 302 -3.16 -22.20 4.61
C HIS A 302 -3.02 -23.44 3.74
N ALA A 303 -4.06 -24.27 3.63
CA ALA A 303 -4.03 -25.49 2.82
C ALA A 303 -3.84 -25.18 1.33
N LEU A 304 -4.53 -24.18 0.81
CA LEU A 304 -4.42 -23.74 -0.58
C LEU A 304 -3.01 -23.24 -0.89
N LEU A 305 -2.49 -22.30 -0.09
CA LEU A 305 -1.13 -21.77 -0.28
C LEU A 305 -0.05 -22.84 -0.06
N ASP A 306 -0.21 -23.73 0.93
CA ASP A 306 0.74 -24.83 1.17
C ASP A 306 0.73 -25.84 0.01
N SER A 307 -0.41 -26.03 -0.66
CA SER A 307 -0.50 -26.87 -1.87
C SER A 307 0.25 -26.27 -3.08
N CYS A 308 0.44 -24.96 -3.08
CA CYS A 308 1.17 -24.25 -4.13
C CYS A 308 2.69 -24.29 -3.94
N LEU A 309 3.18 -24.68 -2.76
CA LEU A 309 4.62 -24.80 -2.50
C LEU A 309 5.25 -25.93 -3.33
N LEU A 310 6.56 -25.82 -3.59
CA LEU A 310 7.30 -26.95 -4.15
C LEU A 310 7.19 -28.19 -3.27
N THR A 311 7.14 -29.38 -3.87
CA THR A 311 7.28 -30.64 -3.11
C THR A 311 8.73 -30.80 -2.62
N PRO A 312 8.99 -31.73 -1.68
CA PRO A 312 10.35 -32.07 -1.29
C PRO A 312 11.22 -32.50 -2.48
N GLU A 313 10.68 -33.26 -3.42
CA GLU A 313 11.37 -33.72 -4.63
C GLU A 313 11.73 -32.56 -5.55
N GLU A 314 10.78 -31.66 -5.81
CA GLU A 314 10.99 -30.45 -6.61
C GLU A 314 12.03 -29.53 -5.96
N SER A 315 11.99 -29.39 -4.63
CA SER A 315 12.96 -28.59 -3.88
C SER A 315 14.39 -29.12 -4.02
N VAL A 316 14.57 -30.44 -4.07
CA VAL A 316 15.89 -31.08 -4.25
C VAL A 316 16.41 -30.96 -5.68
N ALA A 317 15.51 -30.90 -6.68
CA ALA A 317 15.89 -30.74 -8.08
C ALA A 317 16.62 -29.41 -8.35
N GLY A 318 16.31 -28.37 -7.57
CA GLY A 318 17.06 -27.11 -7.53
C GLY A 318 16.79 -26.15 -8.71
N PRO A 319 17.47 -24.98 -8.70
CA PRO A 319 17.15 -23.86 -9.59
C PRO A 319 17.18 -24.17 -11.09
N ASP A 320 18.10 -25.03 -11.54
CA ASP A 320 18.20 -25.41 -12.95
C ASP A 320 16.93 -26.14 -13.43
N ALA A 321 16.31 -26.96 -12.57
CA ALA A 321 15.04 -27.61 -12.88
C ALA A 321 13.86 -26.63 -12.76
N TRP A 322 13.89 -25.74 -11.76
CA TRP A 322 12.82 -24.76 -11.55
C TRP A 322 12.66 -23.79 -12.71
N ALA A 323 13.76 -23.41 -13.36
CA ALA A 323 13.75 -22.54 -14.53
C ALA A 323 12.96 -23.11 -15.73
N ALA A 324 12.65 -24.40 -15.72
CA ALA A 324 11.85 -25.07 -16.74
C ALA A 324 10.36 -25.17 -16.39
N PHE A 325 9.91 -24.71 -15.23
CA PHE A 325 8.49 -24.66 -14.90
C PHE A 325 7.77 -23.64 -15.78
N ASP A 326 6.53 -23.96 -16.16
CA ASP A 326 5.67 -22.99 -16.82
C ASP A 326 5.36 -21.84 -15.86
N ASP A 327 5.44 -20.61 -16.36
CA ASP A 327 5.37 -19.41 -15.55
C ASP A 327 4.32 -18.44 -16.12
N PRO A 328 3.04 -18.63 -15.75
CA PRO A 328 1.97 -17.77 -16.21
C PRO A 328 2.12 -16.30 -15.77
N PHE A 329 2.91 -16.02 -14.73
CA PHE A 329 3.16 -14.65 -14.25
C PHE A 329 4.15 -13.88 -15.14
N ALA A 330 4.90 -14.56 -16.03
CA ALA A 330 5.87 -13.92 -16.93
C ALA A 330 5.28 -12.79 -17.78
N ALA A 331 4.07 -13.00 -18.31
CA ALA A 331 3.40 -11.99 -19.13
C ALA A 331 3.08 -10.70 -18.37
N VAL A 332 2.99 -10.74 -17.04
CA VAL A 332 2.68 -9.58 -16.18
C VAL A 332 3.96 -8.99 -15.58
N LEU A 333 4.91 -9.84 -15.18
CA LEU A 333 6.13 -9.43 -14.49
C LEU A 333 7.23 -8.92 -15.43
N ASP A 334 7.29 -9.42 -16.66
CA ASP A 334 8.36 -9.09 -17.61
C ASP A 334 7.99 -7.89 -18.52
N LEU A 335 6.90 -7.18 -18.21
CA LEU A 335 6.41 -6.03 -19.00
C LEU A 335 7.38 -4.83 -19.04
N GLU A 336 8.39 -4.78 -18.15
CA GLU A 336 9.45 -3.77 -18.19
C GLU A 336 10.52 -4.02 -19.28
N GLU A 337 10.54 -5.16 -19.98
CA GLU A 337 11.49 -5.40 -21.09
C GLU A 337 11.00 -4.90 -22.47
N ILE A 338 9.79 -4.33 -22.59
CA ILE A 338 9.21 -3.89 -23.88
C ILE A 338 8.88 -2.38 -23.94
N ALA A 339 9.15 -1.59 -22.90
CA ALA A 339 8.89 -0.13 -22.90
C ALA A 339 10.08 0.72 -23.37
#